data_AF-A0A6B2GDN9-F1
#
_entry.id   AF-A0A6B2GDN9-F1
#
_cell.length_a   1.000
_cell.length_b   1.000
_cell.length_c   1.000
_cell.angle_alpha   90.00
_cell.angle_beta   90.00
_cell.angle_gamma   90.00
#
_symmetry.space_group_name_H-M   'P 1'
#
loop_
_entity.id
_entity.type
_entity.pdbx_description
1 polymer ?
#
loop_
_entity_poly.entity_id
_entity_poly.type
_entity_poly.pdbx_seq_one_letter_code
_entity_poly.pdbx_strand_id
1 'polypeptide(L)'
;MFRKTNYYLNNIDDFKKQVDYCRNELENVLEKLSEKEKFEKYFLGFIKLYSNFLSTKPLIWENIKALSSDRMKHYEFLPGLPAGSLSEDLLKRLVVIKLNGGLGTTMGCSYPKSLITVRDGMNFLDI
;
A
#
# COMPACT_ATOMS: atom_id res chain seq x y z
N MET A 1 -2.07 9.58 -26.96
CA MET A 1 -3.54 9.75 -26.90
C MET A 1 -4.06 8.95 -25.70
N PHE A 2 -4.12 9.55 -24.51
CA PHE A 2 -4.66 8.86 -23.32
C PHE A 2 -6.18 8.79 -23.46
N ARG A 3 -6.74 7.57 -23.56
CA ARG A 3 -8.20 7.39 -23.46
C ARG A 3 -8.64 7.90 -22.08
N LYS A 4 -9.35 9.03 -22.05
CA LYS A 4 -10.06 9.50 -20.86
C LYS A 4 -11.32 8.64 -20.68
N THR A 5 -11.15 7.38 -20.29
CA THR A 5 -12.28 6.62 -19.76
C THR A 5 -12.52 7.14 -18.35
N ASN A 6 -13.61 7.88 -18.14
CA ASN A 6 -13.94 8.41 -16.82
C ASN A 6 -14.59 7.28 -16.01
N TYR A 7 -13.80 6.59 -15.20
CA TYR A 7 -14.27 5.46 -14.37
C TYR A 7 -15.02 5.91 -13.12
N TYR A 8 -15.06 7.22 -12.84
CA TYR A 8 -15.69 7.78 -11.65
C TYR A 8 -17.19 7.98 -11.87
N LEU A 9 -18.00 7.47 -10.94
CA LEU A 9 -19.45 7.54 -11.01
C LEU A 9 -19.93 8.77 -10.24
N ASN A 10 -20.44 9.75 -10.98
CA ASN A 10 -21.07 10.95 -10.41
C ASN A 10 -22.54 10.73 -10.06
N ASN A 11 -23.14 9.62 -10.52
CA ASN A 11 -24.51 9.22 -10.23
C ASN A 11 -24.53 8.22 -9.07
N ILE A 12 -25.32 8.53 -8.03
CA ILE A 12 -25.48 7.71 -6.82
C ILE A 12 -26.09 6.34 -7.14
N ASP A 13 -27.01 6.25 -8.09
CA ASP A 13 -27.71 5.00 -8.41
C ASP A 13 -26.78 4.03 -9.16
N ASP A 14 -26.01 4.55 -10.12
CA ASP A 14 -24.99 3.76 -10.82
C ASP A 14 -23.88 3.31 -9.87
N PHE A 15 -23.47 4.18 -8.94
CA PHE A 15 -22.51 3.84 -7.90
C PHE A 15 -22.99 2.67 -7.03
N LYS A 16 -24.21 2.76 -6.49
CA LYS A 16 -24.79 1.70 -5.66
C LYS A 16 -24.87 0.38 -6.43
N LYS A 17 -25.38 0.44 -7.66
CA LYS A 17 -25.50 -0.74 -8.54
C LYS A 17 -24.16 -1.43 -8.76
N GLN A 18 -23.08 -0.69 -8.97
CA GLN A 18 -21.74 -1.25 -9.17
C GLN A 18 -21.14 -1.84 -7.90
N VAL A 19 -21.33 -1.18 -6.75
CA VAL A 19 -20.85 -1.68 -5.46
C VAL A 19 -21.60 -2.94 -5.05
N ASP A 20 -22.93 -2.98 -5.23
CA ASP A 20 -23.77 -4.13 -4.91
C ASP A 20 -23.45 -5.32 -5.82
N TYR A 21 -23.24 -5.07 -7.13
CA TYR A 21 -22.79 -6.10 -8.06
C TYR A 21 -21.45 -6.71 -7.61
N CYS A 22 -20.45 -5.87 -7.30
CA CYS A 22 -19.15 -6.32 -6.82
C CYS A 22 -19.26 -7.12 -5.52
N ARG A 23 -20.12 -6.70 -4.59
CA ARG A 23 -20.37 -7.42 -3.34
C ARG A 23 -20.92 -8.82 -3.61
N ASN A 24 -21.96 -8.93 -4.44
CA ASN A 24 -22.58 -10.23 -4.75
C ASN A 24 -21.58 -11.19 -5.41
N GLU A 25 -20.74 -10.69 -6.32
CA GLU A 25 -19.68 -11.51 -6.94
C GLU A 25 -18.65 -11.99 -5.92
N LEU A 26 -18.26 -11.14 -4.97
CA LEU A 26 -17.34 -11.52 -3.90
C LEU A 26 -17.97 -12.50 -2.90
N GLU A 27 -19.25 -12.38 -2.60
CA GLU A 27 -20.01 -13.34 -1.80
C GLU A 27 -20.05 -14.71 -2.49
N ASN A 28 -20.35 -14.75 -3.80
CA ASN A 28 -20.30 -15.97 -4.61
C ASN A 28 -18.91 -16.64 -4.61
N VAL A 29 -17.84 -15.86 -4.54
CA VAL A 29 -16.47 -16.38 -4.40
C VAL A 29 -16.22 -16.90 -2.99
N LEU A 30 -16.61 -16.15 -1.94
CA LEU A 30 -16.48 -16.59 -0.54
C LEU A 30 -17.18 -17.92 -0.32
N GLU A 31 -18.36 -18.12 -0.91
CA GLU A 31 -19.12 -19.35 -0.76
C GLU A 31 -18.37 -20.62 -1.21
N LYS A 32 -17.44 -20.47 -2.16
CA LYS A 32 -16.64 -21.56 -2.73
C LYS A 32 -15.34 -21.82 -1.96
N LEU A 33 -14.97 -20.96 -1.00
CA LEU A 33 -13.75 -21.10 -0.22
C LEU A 33 -13.97 -21.98 1.01
N SER A 34 -12.96 -22.78 1.36
CA SER A 34 -12.94 -23.59 2.59
C SER A 34 -12.66 -22.75 3.85
N GLU A 35 -11.89 -21.67 3.74
CA GLU A 35 -11.50 -20.78 4.85
C GLU A 35 -12.22 -19.40 4.78
N LYS A 36 -13.55 -19.38 4.68
CA LYS A 36 -14.32 -18.15 4.40
C LYS A 36 -14.04 -16.99 5.36
N GLU A 37 -14.01 -17.27 6.66
CA GLU A 37 -13.79 -16.28 7.74
C GLU A 37 -12.47 -15.52 7.58
N LYS A 38 -11.43 -16.19 7.05
CA LYS A 38 -10.11 -15.59 6.80
C LYS A 38 -10.16 -14.56 5.67
N PHE A 39 -11.02 -14.77 4.67
CA PHE A 39 -11.10 -13.94 3.47
C PHE A 39 -12.13 -12.82 3.55
N GLU A 40 -13.14 -12.97 4.43
CA GLU A 40 -14.19 -11.97 4.62
C GLU A 40 -13.63 -10.58 4.90
N LYS A 41 -12.65 -10.46 5.82
CA LYS A 41 -11.98 -9.18 6.12
C LYS A 41 -11.31 -8.56 4.89
N TYR A 42 -10.68 -9.36 4.04
CA TYR A 42 -10.01 -8.86 2.83
C TYR A 42 -11.03 -8.38 1.80
N PHE A 43 -12.16 -9.07 1.66
CA PHE A 43 -13.20 -8.71 0.70
C PHE A 43 -13.94 -7.45 1.14
N LEU A 44 -14.22 -7.30 2.44
CA LEU A 44 -14.72 -6.05 3.00
C LEU A 44 -13.75 -4.88 2.73
N GLY A 45 -12.44 -5.11 2.93
CA GLY A 45 -11.41 -4.13 2.59
C GLY A 45 -11.39 -3.78 1.11
N PHE A 46 -11.51 -4.76 0.24
CA PHE A 46 -11.57 -4.57 -1.20
C PHE A 46 -12.81 -3.77 -1.62
N ILE A 47 -14.01 -4.11 -1.13
CA ILE A 47 -15.25 -3.38 -1.42
C ILE A 47 -15.12 -1.91 -0.99
N LYS A 48 -14.52 -1.66 0.17
CA LYS A 48 -14.23 -0.29 0.63
C LYS A 48 -13.31 0.45 -0.34
N LEU A 49 -12.23 -0.17 -0.78
CA LEU A 49 -11.30 0.43 -1.74
C LEU A 49 -11.94 0.64 -3.11
N TYR A 50 -12.77 -0.29 -3.57
CA TYR A 50 -13.50 -0.18 -4.83
C TYR A 50 -14.54 0.94 -4.78
N SER A 51 -15.29 1.04 -3.69
CA SER A 51 -16.21 2.15 -3.42
C SER A 51 -15.47 3.49 -3.44
N ASN A 52 -14.31 3.58 -2.79
CA ASN A 52 -13.49 4.78 -2.81
C ASN A 52 -13.00 5.09 -4.23
N PHE A 53 -12.55 4.09 -4.98
CA PHE A 53 -12.10 4.27 -6.36
C PHE A 53 -13.21 4.85 -7.24
N LEU A 54 -14.42 4.29 -7.20
CA LEU A 54 -15.56 4.76 -8.00
C LEU A 54 -16.02 6.18 -7.65
N SER A 55 -15.82 6.60 -6.40
CA SER A 55 -16.22 7.93 -5.90
C SER A 55 -15.06 8.93 -5.84
N THR A 56 -13.84 8.53 -6.24
CA THR A 56 -12.66 9.39 -6.16
C THR A 56 -12.81 10.59 -7.09
N LYS A 57 -12.51 11.78 -6.56
CA LYS A 57 -12.43 12.99 -7.36
C LYS A 57 -10.97 13.24 -7.76
N PRO A 58 -10.70 13.61 -9.03
CA PRO A 58 -9.37 14.06 -9.42
C PRO A 58 -8.88 15.20 -8.52
N LEU A 59 -7.57 15.26 -8.32
CA LEU A 59 -6.94 16.38 -7.63
C LEU A 59 -7.18 17.68 -8.41
N ILE A 60 -7.52 18.74 -7.69
CA ILE A 60 -7.63 20.11 -8.22
C ILE A 60 -6.24 20.73 -8.11
N TRP A 61 -5.59 20.99 -9.25
CA TRP A 61 -4.18 21.43 -9.30
C TRP A 61 -3.95 22.72 -8.53
N GLU A 62 -4.92 23.63 -8.59
CA GLU A 62 -4.91 24.95 -7.93
C GLU A 62 -4.88 24.83 -6.39
N ASN A 63 -5.30 23.69 -5.84
CA ASN A 63 -5.28 23.43 -4.40
C ASN A 63 -3.95 22.86 -3.91
N ILE A 64 -3.05 22.45 -4.83
CA ILE A 64 -1.74 21.92 -4.47
C ILE A 64 -0.84 23.09 -4.07
N LYS A 65 -0.34 23.05 -2.84
CA LYS A 65 0.58 24.04 -2.28
C LYS A 65 1.86 23.36 -1.82
N ALA A 66 2.98 24.06 -1.95
CA ALA A 66 4.24 23.58 -1.38
C ALA A 66 4.09 23.39 0.13
N LEU A 67 4.72 22.35 0.67
CA LEU A 67 4.80 22.16 2.11
C LEU A 67 5.58 23.32 2.73
N SER A 68 5.10 23.80 3.87
CA SER A 68 5.80 24.80 4.66
C SER A 68 7.07 24.18 5.28
N SER A 69 8.11 25.00 5.46
CA SER A 69 9.44 24.56 5.89
C SER A 69 9.48 23.93 7.30
N ASP A 70 8.46 24.18 8.12
CA ASP A 70 8.27 23.55 9.44
C ASP A 70 7.84 22.08 9.36
N ARG A 71 7.21 21.66 8.25
CA ARG A 71 6.74 20.27 8.07
C ARG A 71 7.79 19.34 7.47
N MET A 72 8.87 19.88 6.94
CA MET A 72 9.96 19.13 6.34
C MET A 72 11.27 19.53 7.00
N LYS A 73 11.73 18.72 7.96
CA LYS A 73 13.03 18.94 8.60
C LYS A 73 14.14 18.39 7.72
N HIS A 74 15.18 19.19 7.47
CA HIS A 74 16.38 18.69 6.82
C HIS A 74 17.15 17.78 7.78
N TYR A 75 17.69 16.69 7.24
CA TYR A 75 18.43 15.67 7.99
C TYR A 75 19.59 16.26 8.80
N GLU A 76 20.30 17.23 8.23
CA GLU A 76 21.46 17.90 8.85
C GLU A 76 21.10 18.67 10.13
N PHE A 77 19.82 19.05 10.30
CA PHE A 77 19.34 19.75 11.49
C PHE A 77 18.69 18.81 12.51
N LEU A 78 18.66 17.51 12.25
CA LEU A 78 18.23 16.55 13.27
C LEU A 78 19.29 16.51 14.38
N PRO A 79 18.88 16.55 15.66
CA PRO A 79 19.84 16.45 16.74
C PRO A 79 20.54 15.09 16.62
N GLY A 80 21.88 15.11 16.67
CA GLY A 80 22.65 13.89 16.85
C GLY A 80 22.22 13.19 18.14
N LEU A 81 22.37 11.87 18.20
CA LEU A 81 22.15 11.14 19.43
C LEU A 81 23.15 11.64 20.49
N PRO A 82 22.71 12.13 21.66
CA PRO A 82 23.62 12.44 22.75
C PRO A 82 24.53 11.23 23.06
N ALA A 83 25.78 11.49 23.48
CA ALA A 83 26.70 10.40 23.84
C ALA A 83 26.06 9.51 24.93
N GLY A 84 25.96 8.21 24.66
CA GLY A 84 25.31 7.24 25.56
C GLY A 84 23.77 7.21 25.51
N SER A 85 23.12 7.95 24.60
CA SER A 85 21.66 8.03 24.51
C SER A 85 21.01 6.97 23.61
N LEU A 86 21.79 6.14 22.91
CA LEU A 86 21.25 4.97 22.23
C LEU A 86 20.93 3.93 23.31
N SER A 87 19.85 4.16 24.04
CA SER A 87 19.42 3.25 25.09
C SER A 87 18.79 2.01 24.46
N GLU A 88 19.07 0.87 25.07
CA GLU A 88 18.40 -0.40 24.77
C GLU A 88 16.87 -0.23 24.78
N ASP A 89 16.35 0.65 25.63
CA ASP A 89 14.93 0.96 25.76
C ASP A 89 14.31 1.61 24.51
N LEU A 90 15.07 2.42 23.76
CA LEU A 90 14.59 2.96 22.48
C LEU A 90 14.50 1.86 21.42
N LEU A 91 15.50 0.98 21.36
CA LEU A 91 15.53 -0.13 20.41
C LEU A 91 14.45 -1.17 20.72
N LYS A 92 14.15 -1.44 21.99
CA LYS A 92 13.04 -2.31 22.43
C LYS A 92 11.68 -1.86 21.92
N ARG A 93 11.53 -0.57 21.59
CA ARG A 93 10.29 0.02 21.05
C ARG A 93 10.29 0.14 19.53
N LEU A 94 11.42 -0.10 18.87
CA LEU A 94 11.58 0.02 17.43
C LEU A 94 11.23 -1.30 16.74
N VAL A 95 10.40 -1.23 15.70
CA VAL A 95 10.12 -2.36 14.80
C VAL A 95 10.56 -2.00 13.39
N VAL A 96 11.35 -2.87 12.77
CA VAL A 96 11.77 -2.72 11.37
C VAL A 96 10.87 -3.59 10.49
N ILE A 97 10.12 -2.95 9.58
CA ILE A 97 9.26 -3.65 8.62
C ILE A 97 9.90 -3.53 7.23
N LYS A 98 10.11 -4.67 6.56
CA LYS A 98 10.56 -4.74 5.17
C LYS A 98 9.42 -5.25 4.29
N LEU A 99 9.02 -4.47 3.29
CA LEU A 99 7.98 -4.88 2.34
C LEU A 99 8.56 -5.89 1.33
N ASN A 100 8.12 -7.15 1.40
CA ASN A 100 8.66 -8.25 0.61
C ASN A 100 7.67 -8.88 -0.38
N GLY A 101 6.65 -8.13 -0.81
CA GLY A 101 5.65 -8.63 -1.76
C GLY A 101 6.10 -8.59 -3.23
N GLY A 102 7.24 -7.96 -3.53
CA GLY A 102 7.74 -7.79 -4.89
C GLY A 102 8.46 -9.03 -5.40
N LEU A 103 8.14 -9.46 -6.62
CA LEU A 103 8.83 -10.54 -7.31
C LEU A 103 9.99 -10.02 -8.17
N GLY A 104 10.99 -10.86 -8.39
CA GLY A 104 12.16 -10.59 -9.24
C GLY A 104 11.90 -10.71 -10.75
N THR A 105 10.64 -10.69 -11.20
CA THR A 105 10.25 -11.04 -12.58
C THR A 105 10.86 -10.12 -13.63
N THR A 106 10.97 -8.82 -13.34
CA THR A 106 11.66 -7.85 -14.22
C THR A 106 13.16 -8.16 -14.39
N MET A 107 13.74 -8.92 -13.47
CA MET A 107 15.14 -9.35 -13.50
C MET A 107 15.27 -10.83 -13.92
N GLY A 108 14.24 -11.42 -14.54
CA GLY A 108 14.27 -12.80 -15.04
C GLY A 108 14.15 -13.88 -13.94
N CYS A 109 13.80 -13.49 -12.71
CA CYS A 109 13.68 -14.40 -11.57
C CYS A 109 12.21 -14.64 -11.21
N SER A 110 11.82 -15.89 -10.95
CA SER A 110 10.44 -16.25 -10.58
C SER A 110 10.15 -16.18 -9.07
N TYR A 111 11.13 -15.76 -8.28
CA TYR A 111 11.10 -15.76 -6.81
C TYR A 111 11.04 -14.33 -6.23
N PRO A 112 10.74 -14.16 -4.92
CA PRO A 112 10.77 -12.87 -4.26
C PRO A 112 12.06 -12.11 -4.51
N LYS A 113 11.97 -10.81 -4.78
CA LYS A 113 13.12 -9.97 -5.10
C LYS A 113 14.19 -9.98 -4.00
N SER A 114 13.77 -10.19 -2.76
CA SER A 114 14.66 -10.24 -1.60
C SER A 114 15.63 -11.43 -1.59
N LEU A 115 15.31 -12.53 -2.28
CA LEU A 115 16.16 -13.73 -2.35
C LEU A 115 17.23 -13.65 -3.46
N ILE A 116 17.30 -12.53 -4.17
CA ILE A 116 18.32 -12.32 -5.20
C ILE A 116 19.64 -11.97 -4.53
N THR A 117 20.70 -12.71 -4.89
CA THR A 117 22.07 -12.42 -4.47
C THR A 117 22.52 -11.05 -4.99
N VAL A 118 23.01 -10.20 -4.09
CA VAL A 118 23.41 -8.82 -4.39
C VAL A 118 24.91 -8.65 -4.33
N ARG A 119 25.55 -9.21 -3.30
CA ARG A 119 26.97 -8.98 -2.98
C ARG A 119 27.52 -10.15 -2.17
N ASP A 120 28.75 -10.57 -2.43
CA ASP A 120 29.48 -11.57 -1.63
C ASP A 120 28.69 -12.86 -1.35
N GLY A 121 27.85 -13.29 -2.31
CA GLY A 121 26.96 -14.43 -2.13
C GLY A 121 25.72 -14.19 -1.26
N MET A 122 25.57 -13.02 -0.66
CA MET A 122 24.45 -12.62 0.21
C MET A 122 23.29 -12.01 -0.59
N ASN A 123 22.06 -12.31 -0.18
CA ASN A 123 20.83 -11.71 -0.70
C ASN A 123 20.38 -10.50 0.15
N PHE A 124 19.22 -9.88 -0.16
CA PHE A 124 18.74 -8.70 0.57
C PHE A 124 18.22 -8.98 1.99
N LEU A 125 17.90 -10.23 2.32
CA LEU A 125 17.52 -10.63 3.68
C LEU A 125 18.73 -10.96 4.55
N ASP A 126 19.84 -11.36 3.92
CA ASP A 126 21.09 -11.65 4.63
C ASP A 126 21.82 -10.38 5.08
N ILE A 127 21.48 -9.22 4.50
CA ILE A 127 22.07 -7.89 4.76
C ILE A 127 21.15 -7.06 5.67
#